data_AF-A0A832WY20-F1
#
_entry.id   AF-A0A832WY20-F1
#
_cell.length_a   1.000
_cell.length_b   1.000
_cell.length_c   1.000
_cell.angle_alpha   90.00
_cell.angle_beta   90.00
_cell.angle_gamma   90.00
#
_symmetry.space_group_name_H-M   'P 1'
#
loop_
_entity.id
_entity.type
_entity.pdbx_description
1 polymer ?
#
loop_
_entity_poly.entity_id
_entity_poly.type
_entity_poly.pdbx_seq_one_letter_code
_entity_poly.pdbx_strand_id
1 'polypeptide(L)' 'MTIWFPFSATIMKEENIFVSICPEADLICKGKTVEEAVANLKKEVEKFLGEELSQGFSRIVYY' A
#
# COMPACT_ATOMS: atom_id res chain seq x y z
N MET A 1 -6.91 4.21 23.03
CA MET A 1 -5.47 4.20 22.73
C MET A 1 -5.36 3.68 21.31
N THR A 2 -5.33 4.57 20.33
CA THR A 2 -5.23 4.19 18.92
C THR A 2 -3.76 3.97 18.63
N ILE A 3 -3.34 2.70 18.57
CA ILE A 3 -2.04 2.33 18.03
C ILE A 3 -2.08 2.63 16.53
N TRP A 4 -1.62 3.81 16.12
CA TRP A 4 -1.33 4.07 14.72
C TRP A 4 0.02 3.47 14.40
N PHE A 5 0.00 2.24 13.90
CA PHE A 5 1.15 1.71 13.19
C PHE A 5 1.24 2.47 11.85
N PRO A 6 2.33 3.23 11.61
CA PRO A 6 2.49 3.93 10.34
C PRO A 6 2.73 2.91 9.24
N PHE A 7 1.77 2.75 8.33
CA PHE A 7 1.93 1.91 7.15
C PHE A 7 2.71 2.65 6.07
N SER A 8 3.66 1.96 5.44
CA SER A 8 4.39 2.48 4.30
C SER A 8 4.04 1.70 3.02
N ALA A 9 4.15 2.36 1.87
CA ALA A 9 3.98 1.75 0.57
C ALA A 9 5.26 1.94 -0.25
N THR A 10 5.84 0.84 -0.70
CA THR A 10 6.97 0.82 -1.64
C THR A 10 6.46 0.45 -3.02
N ILE A 11 6.69 1.31 -4.00
CA ILE A 11 6.21 1.13 -5.37
C ILE A 11 7.44 0.89 -6.25
N MET A 12 7.40 -0.19 -7.02
CA MET A 12 8.45 -0.61 -7.94
C MET A 12 7.85 -0.77 -9.33
N LYS A 13 8.51 -0.27 -10.36
CA LYS A 13 8.10 -0.55 -11.75
C LYS A 13 8.77 -1.84 -12.25
N GLU A 14 7.96 -2.86 -12.54
CA GLU A 14 8.41 -4.08 -13.23
C GLU A 14 7.86 -4.09 -14.66
N GLU A 15 8.74 -3.97 -15.66
CA GLU A 15 8.39 -3.95 -17.09
C GLU A 15 7.30 -2.91 -17.43
N ASN A 16 6.03 -3.36 -17.50
CA ASN A 16 4.84 -2.56 -17.83
C ASN A 16 3.82 -2.49 -16.68
N ILE A 17 4.16 -2.98 -15.50
CA ILE A 17 3.30 -2.97 -14.32
C ILE A 17 3.98 -2.28 -13.14
N PHE A 18 3.18 -1.75 -12.23
CA PHE A 18 3.64 -1.21 -10.95
C PHE A 18 3.29 -2.21 -9.86
N VAL A 19 4.29 -2.57 -9.06
CA VAL A 19 4.17 -3.42 -7.89
C VAL A 19 4.20 -2.53 -6.66
N SER A 20 3.23 -2.66 -5.78
CA SER A 20 3.13 -1.93 -4.53
C SER A 20 3.25 -2.91 -3.36
N ILE A 21 4.05 -2.56 -2.35
CA ILE A 21 4.40 -3.43 -1.23
C ILE A 21 4.19 -2.67 0.07
N CYS A 22 3.46 -3.26 1.02
CA CYS A 22 3.34 -2.78 2.38
C CYS A 22 4.07 -3.76 3.32
N PRO A 23 5.31 -3.45 3.73
CA PRO A 23 6.10 -4.37 4.56
C PRO A 23 5.51 -4.58 5.96
N GLU A 24 4.77 -3.60 6.49
CA GLU A 24 4.16 -3.71 7.82
C GLU A 24 2.96 -4.67 7.86
N ALA A 25 2.28 -4.86 6.73
CA ALA A 25 1.15 -5.77 6.60
C ALA A 25 1.50 -7.07 5.84
N ASP A 26 2.74 -7.21 5.38
CA ASP A 26 3.20 -8.29 4.50
C ASP A 26 2.30 -8.45 3.24
N LEU A 27 1.92 -7.32 2.65
CA LEU A 27 1.01 -7.27 1.50
C LEU A 27 1.72 -6.79 0.24
N ILE A 28 1.37 -7.41 -0.89
CA ILE A 28 1.87 -7.07 -2.22
C ILE A 28 0.70 -6.95 -3.18
N CYS A 29 0.67 -5.87 -3.95
CA CYS A 29 -0.34 -5.60 -4.96
C CYS A 29 0.31 -5.19 -6.29
N LYS A 30 -0.44 -5.32 -7.38
CA LYS A 30 0.00 -4.93 -8.72
C LYS A 30 -1.05 -4.03 -9.36
N GLY A 31 -0.61 -3.12 -10.23
CA GLY A 31 -1.48 -2.24 -11.00
C GLY A 31 -0.81 -1.81 -12.30
N LYS A 32 -1.61 -1.39 -13.28
CA LYS A 32 -1.12 -0.84 -14.56
C LYS A 32 -0.57 0.58 -14.39
N THR A 33 -1.02 1.28 -13.35
CA THR A 33 -0.53 2.60 -12.96
C THR A 33 -0.14 2.58 -11.48
N VAL A 34 0.67 3.56 -11.09
CA VAL A 34 1.00 3.82 -9.68
C VAL A 34 -0.26 3.92 -8.82
N GLU A 35 -1.23 4.73 -9.26
CA GLU A 35 -2.47 4.98 -8.54
C GLU A 35 -3.27 3.69 -8.33
N GLU A 36 -3.36 2.85 -9.36
CA GLU A 36 -4.05 1.56 -9.27
C GLU A 36 -3.33 0.60 -8.31
N ALA A 37 -2.00 0.52 -8.39
CA ALA A 37 -1.21 -0.33 -7.48
C ALA A 37 -1.37 0.13 -6.02
N VAL A 38 -1.32 1.43 -5.75
CA VAL A 38 -1.48 2.00 -4.40
C VAL A 38 -2.91 1.83 -3.89
N ALA A 39 -3.93 2.03 -4.74
CA ALA A 39 -5.32 1.85 -4.38
C ALA A 39 -5.65 0.39 -4.03
N ASN A 40 -5.10 -0.56 -4.79
CA ASN A 40 -5.23 -1.99 -4.50
C ASN A 40 -4.57 -2.34 -3.16
N LEU A 41 -3.34 -1.85 -2.93
CA LEU A 41 -2.64 -2.08 -1.68
C LEU A 41 -3.40 -1.49 -0.49
N LYS A 42 -3.93 -0.27 -0.62
CA LYS A 42 -4.72 0.38 0.43
C LYS A 42 -5.90 -0.50 0.84
N LYS A 43 -6.69 -0.99 -0.13
CA LYS A 43 -7.87 -1.84 0.14
C LYS A 43 -7.51 -3.13 0.86
N GLU A 44 -6.40 -3.77 0.48
CA GLU A 44 -5.96 -5.00 1.13
C GLU A 44 -5.45 -4.71 2.56
N VAL A 45 -4.77 -3.58 2.78
CA VAL A 45 -4.36 -3.17 4.14
C VAL A 45 -5.59 -2.83 5.00
N GLU A 46 -6.59 -2.14 4.45
CA GLU A 46 -7.86 -1.86 5.14
C GLU A 46 -8.58 -3.15 5.54
N LYS A 47 -8.56 -4.15 4.66
CA LYS A 47 -9.10 -5.49 4.94
C LYS A 47 -8.29 -6.24 6.00
N PHE A 48 -6.96 -6.09 6.00
CA PHE A 48 -6.07 -6.65 7.01
C PHE A 48 -6.32 -6.04 8.39
N LEU A 49 -6.51 -4.71 8.45
CA LEU A 49 -6.83 -3.97 9.67
C LEU A 49 -8.27 -4.20 10.16
N GLY A 50 -9.20 -4.47 9.24
CA GLY A 50 -10.63 -4.44 9.52
C GLY A 50 -11.16 -3.01 9.73
N GLU A 51 -10.37 -1.98 9.38
CA GLU A 51 -10.66 -0.56 9.56
C GLU A 51 -10.20 0.24 8.33
N GLU A 52 -10.80 1.42 8.13
CA GLU A 52 -10.45 2.31 7.02
C GLU A 52 -9.14 3.07 7.30
N LEU A 53 -8.26 3.13 6.30
CA LEU A 53 -7.05 3.95 6.33
C LEU A 53 -7.40 5.39 5.94
N SER A 54 -8.01 6.13 6.86
CA SER A 54 -8.46 7.51 6.61
C SER A 54 -7.31 8.48 6.32
N GLN A 55 -6.10 8.22 6.81
CA GLN A 55 -4.90 9.03 6.53
C GLN A 55 -4.01 8.49 5.41
N GLY A 56 -4.36 7.34 4.81
CA GLY A 56 -3.53 6.68 3.79
C GLY A 56 -2.19 6.19 4.33
N PHE A 57 -1.22 5.99 3.43
CA PHE A 57 0.12 5.55 3.79
C PHE A 57 0.94 6.73 4.34
N SER A 58 1.58 6.54 5.49
CA SER A 58 2.42 7.56 6.13
C SER A 58 3.67 7.88 5.31
N ARG A 59 4.11 6.95 4.46
CA ARG A 59 5.23 7.13 3.54
C ARG A 59 5.01 6.32 2.27
N ILE A 60 5.24 6.96 1.13
CA ILE A 60 5.26 6.29 -0.17
C ILE A 60 6.65 6.49 -0.78
N VAL A 61 7.32 5.38 -1.13
CA VAL A 61 8.64 5.40 -1.77
C VAL A 61 8.53 4.78 -3.15
N TYR A 62 9.10 5.44 -4.15
CA TYR A 62 9.10 5.00 -5.54
C TYR A 62 10.52 4.58 -5.94
N TYR A 63 10.64 3.40 -6.56
CA TYR A 63 11.86 2.84 -7.14
C TYR A 63 11.70 2.60 -8.64
#